data_AF-A0A3E4F1F0-F1
#
_entry.id   AF-A0A3E4F1F0-F1
#
_cell.length_a   1.000
_cell.length_b   1.000
_cell.length_c   1.000
_cell.angle_alpha   90.00
_cell.angle_beta   90.00
_cell.angle_gamma   90.00
#
_symmetry.space_group_name_H-M   'P 1'
#
loop_
_entity.id
_entity.type
_entity.pdbx_description
1 polymer ?
#
loop_
_entity_poly.entity_id
_entity_poly.type
_entity_poly.pdbx_seq_one_letter_code
_entity_poly.pdbx_strand_id
1 'polypeptide(L)'
;MKNKYLTERERYQIEALYRQGHSVKEIASSLGRCKATIYNELKRGMTTLRDGSTWKDYTTYCADVAQEKAVYNATAKGRDLKVGNDYEFIDFVKKMLLEEKYSPYAVLEYIKEFHLEFKTSVCKNTLYNYIRLGLIEGVNMQSLPCPRKTQKREKLTRRKVSLNNSVCQSIEDRDKAVLDRDIYGHWEMDTVVSGRGGKGVLLVFTERMTREEEIYKINSKSMHDVTNCINQIEQAIGFEKFRQRYKTITCDNGVEFLDANGIVFSIHKDSKRTELYYCHPYRSCERGSNENANKLIRRWIPKGANISTYTDDYIKHVQEWINNYPRKLFDGLSSNQYRSLLTF
;
A
#
# COMPACT_ATOMS: atom_id res chain seq x y z
N MET A 1 28.34 22.90 -0.28
CA MET A 1 29.18 23.08 0.93
C MET A 1 29.93 21.78 1.21
N LYS A 2 31.26 21.77 1.03
CA LYS A 2 32.11 20.59 1.33
C LYS A 2 31.97 20.21 2.81
N ASN A 3 31.57 18.97 3.08
CA ASN A 3 31.54 18.25 4.36
C ASN A 3 31.35 19.11 5.63
N LYS A 4 30.11 19.34 6.06
CA LYS A 4 29.81 20.07 7.31
C LYS A 4 30.30 19.34 8.59
N TYR A 5 30.61 18.06 8.50
CA TYR A 5 31.04 17.21 9.62
C TYR A 5 32.40 16.54 9.32
N LEU A 6 33.17 16.27 10.38
CA LEU A 6 34.35 15.42 10.32
C LEU A 6 33.90 13.96 10.15
N THR A 7 34.55 13.27 9.21
CA THR A 7 34.43 11.83 9.01
C THR A 7 35.27 11.07 10.03
N GLU A 8 34.97 9.79 10.22
CA GLU A 8 35.73 8.90 11.10
C GLU A 8 37.22 8.82 10.69
N ARG A 9 37.50 8.75 9.38
CA ARG A 9 38.88 8.78 8.86
C ARG A 9 39.62 10.07 9.21
N GLU A 10 38.96 11.22 9.10
CA GLU A 10 39.54 12.50 9.50
C GLU A 10 39.81 12.55 11.02
N ARG A 11 38.99 11.89 11.85
CA ARG A 11 39.24 11.80 13.30
C ARG A 11 40.50 11.00 13.64
N TYR A 12 40.74 9.88 12.96
CA TYR A 12 41.98 9.12 13.12
C TYR A 12 43.21 9.90 12.64
N GLN A 13 43.08 10.69 11.56
CA GLN A 13 44.16 11.58 11.11
C GLN A 13 44.46 12.68 12.14
N ILE A 14 43.44 13.26 12.78
CA ILE A 14 43.62 14.21 13.88
C ILE A 14 44.37 13.56 15.04
N GLU A 15 44.04 12.32 15.40
CA GLU A 15 44.72 11.59 16.47
C GLU A 15 46.20 11.33 16.17
N ALA A 16 46.52 10.88 14.96
CA ALA A 16 47.89 10.65 14.54
C ALA A 16 48.73 11.95 14.59
N LEU A 17 48.21 13.04 14.03
CA LEU A 17 48.90 14.33 14.02
C LEU A 17 49.02 14.93 15.43
N TYR A 18 48.01 14.75 16.29
CA TYR A 18 48.04 15.19 17.67
C TYR A 18 49.12 14.45 18.48
N ARG A 19 49.25 13.13 18.30
CA ARG A 19 50.31 12.32 18.94
C ARG A 19 51.72 12.69 18.44
N GLN A 20 51.85 13.15 17.20
CA GLN A 20 53.09 13.66 16.64
C GLN A 20 53.45 15.08 17.14
N GLY A 21 52.61 15.70 17.96
CA GLY A 21 52.87 17.02 18.54
C GLY A 21 52.53 18.20 17.63
N HIS A 22 51.81 17.97 16.52
CA HIS A 22 51.40 19.05 15.61
C HIS A 22 50.47 20.05 16.28
N SER A 23 50.65 21.33 15.95
CA SER A 23 49.79 22.39 16.47
C SER A 23 48.38 22.32 15.84
N VAL A 24 47.37 22.83 16.55
CA VAL A 24 45.98 22.88 16.04
C VAL A 24 45.89 23.62 14.69
N LYS A 25 46.79 24.59 14.44
CA LYS A 25 46.88 25.30 13.17
C LYS A 25 47.39 24.41 12.02
N GLU A 26 48.39 23.56 12.29
CA GLU A 26 48.92 22.59 11.32
C GLU A 26 47.90 21.50 10.99
N ILE A 27 47.25 20.94 12.02
CA ILE A 27 46.19 19.94 11.85
C ILE A 27 45.04 20.49 11.00
N ALA A 28 44.60 21.72 11.30
CA ALA A 28 43.56 22.41 10.53
C ALA A 28 43.96 22.64 9.07
N SER A 29 45.22 23.03 8.82
CA SER A 29 45.73 23.29 7.47
C SER A 29 45.88 21.99 6.66
N SER A 30 46.38 20.92 7.29
CA SER A 30 46.55 19.60 6.68
C SER A 30 45.22 18.97 6.24
N LEU A 31 44.18 19.12 7.05
CA LEU A 31 42.83 18.58 6.76
C LEU A 31 41.94 19.54 5.96
N GLY A 32 42.40 20.76 5.66
CA GLY A 32 41.59 21.80 5.01
C GLY A 32 40.35 22.20 5.83
N ARG A 33 40.45 22.19 7.17
CA ARG A 33 39.36 22.50 8.11
C ARG A 33 39.63 23.82 8.85
N CYS A 34 38.58 24.45 9.38
CA CYS A 34 38.79 25.64 10.20
C CYS A 34 39.32 25.24 11.59
N LYS A 35 40.13 26.12 12.21
CA LYS A 35 40.73 25.89 13.53
C LYS A 35 39.69 25.57 14.60
N ALA A 36 38.55 26.27 14.57
CA ALA A 36 37.46 26.07 15.53
C ALA A 36 36.88 24.65 15.47
N THR A 37 36.78 24.04 14.28
CA THR A 37 36.33 22.64 14.14
C THR A 37 37.30 21.69 14.82
N ILE A 38 38.61 21.88 14.65
CA ILE A 38 39.62 21.02 15.30
C ILE A 38 39.62 21.22 16.82
N TYR A 39 39.53 22.46 17.32
CA TYR A 39 39.41 22.71 18.76
C TYR A 39 38.18 22.02 19.38
N ASN A 40 37.02 22.14 18.72
CA ASN A 40 35.79 21.50 19.18
C ASN A 40 35.86 19.98 19.12
N GLU A 41 36.56 19.41 18.13
CA GLU A 41 36.77 17.97 18.02
C GLU A 41 37.70 17.46 19.11
N LEU A 42 38.85 18.11 19.32
CA LEU A 42 39.78 17.76 20.39
C LEU A 42 39.07 17.80 21.74
N LYS A 43 38.32 18.88 22.04
CA LYS A 43 37.51 18.98 23.26
C LYS A 43 36.50 17.83 23.41
N ARG A 44 35.92 17.34 22.30
CA ARG A 44 34.98 16.21 22.33
C ARG A 44 35.70 14.89 22.65
N GLY A 45 36.86 14.66 22.06
CA GLY A 45 37.63 13.41 22.15
C GLY A 45 38.67 13.32 23.26
N MET A 46 38.87 14.37 24.05
CA MET A 46 39.77 14.33 25.22
C MET A 46 39.25 13.33 26.26
N THR A 47 40.10 12.38 26.61
CA THR A 47 39.82 11.31 27.56
C THR A 47 41.02 11.12 28.47
N THR A 48 40.76 10.94 29.77
CA THR A 48 41.78 10.55 30.74
C THR A 48 41.95 9.04 30.70
N LEU A 49 43.15 8.59 30.35
CA LEU A 49 43.53 7.19 30.32
C LEU A 49 44.56 6.94 31.42
N ARG A 50 44.63 5.70 31.91
CA ARG A 50 45.64 5.27 32.87
C ARG A 50 46.73 4.50 32.13
N ASP A 51 47.97 4.89 32.33
CA ASP A 51 49.12 4.14 31.83
C ASP A 51 49.27 2.84 32.63
N GLY A 52 49.21 1.69 31.95
CA GLY A 52 49.31 0.38 32.59
C GLY A 52 50.69 0.07 33.16
N SER A 53 51.72 0.82 32.77
CA SER A 53 53.09 0.64 33.26
C SER A 53 53.39 1.52 34.48
N THR A 54 53.04 2.80 34.41
CA THR A 54 53.35 3.78 35.47
C THR A 54 52.19 4.03 36.43
N TRP A 55 51.00 3.49 36.16
CA TRP A 55 49.74 3.73 36.91
C TRP A 55 49.37 5.20 37.05
N LYS A 56 49.95 6.07 36.22
CA LYS A 56 49.65 7.50 36.18
C LYS A 56 48.55 7.79 35.17
N ASP A 57 47.67 8.71 35.54
CA ASP A 57 46.61 9.19 34.66
C ASP A 57 47.19 10.24 33.70
N TYR A 58 46.88 10.11 32.41
CA TYR A 58 47.24 11.07 31.38
C TYR A 58 46.05 11.38 30.48
N THR A 59 45.90 12.63 30.08
CA THR A 59 44.82 13.07 29.19
C THR A 59 45.32 13.09 27.76
N THR A 60 44.65 12.36 26.88
CA THR A 60 44.95 12.38 25.44
C THR A 60 43.68 12.43 24.61
N TYR A 61 43.83 12.81 23.35
CA TYR A 61 42.74 12.73 22.39
C TYR A 61 42.61 11.29 21.87
N CYS A 62 41.39 10.75 21.92
CA CYS A 62 41.05 9.44 21.37
C CYS A 62 39.98 9.59 20.29
N ALA A 63 40.29 9.16 19.05
CA ALA A 63 39.37 9.29 17.93
C ALA A 63 38.10 8.45 18.12
N ASP A 64 38.21 7.25 18.69
CA ASP A 64 37.09 6.34 18.93
C ASP A 64 36.07 6.95 19.90
N VAL A 65 36.53 7.53 21.00
CA VAL A 65 35.65 8.22 21.97
C VAL A 65 35.01 9.47 21.35
N ALA A 66 35.76 10.21 20.52
CA ALA A 66 35.23 11.36 19.79
C ALA A 66 34.11 10.95 18.81
N GLN A 67 34.30 9.83 18.11
CA GLN A 67 33.35 9.23 17.19
C GLN A 67 32.10 8.74 17.92
N GLU A 68 32.25 8.01 19.03
CA GLU A 68 31.15 7.51 19.85
C GLU A 68 30.29 8.66 20.39
N LYS A 69 30.90 9.69 20.97
CA LYS A 69 30.19 10.90 21.42
C LYS A 69 29.52 11.64 20.26
N ALA A 70 30.11 11.65 19.06
CA ALA A 70 29.49 12.27 17.89
C ALA A 70 28.25 11.51 17.43
N VAL A 71 28.30 10.16 17.45
CA VAL A 71 27.16 9.28 17.15
C VAL A 71 26.07 9.44 18.21
N TYR A 72 26.41 9.40 19.50
CA TYR A 72 25.46 9.61 20.59
C TYR A 72 24.78 10.98 20.52
N ASN A 73 25.55 12.06 20.36
CA ASN A 73 24.96 13.39 20.20
C ASN A 73 24.12 13.52 18.92
N ALA A 74 24.33 12.65 17.92
CA ALA A 74 23.50 12.62 16.73
C ALA A 74 22.17 11.88 16.96
N THR A 75 22.08 10.95 17.92
CA THR A 75 20.80 10.33 18.29
C THR A 75 19.88 11.31 19.02
N ALA A 76 20.46 12.25 19.77
CA ALA A 76 19.75 13.35 20.41
C ALA A 76 19.32 14.47 19.42
N LYS A 77 19.70 14.38 18.15
CA LYS A 77 19.25 15.34 17.12
C LYS A 77 17.94 14.84 16.51
N GLY A 78 16.90 15.64 16.67
CA GLY A 78 15.60 15.38 16.06
C GLY A 78 14.61 16.44 16.49
N ARG A 79 13.44 16.46 15.85
CA ARG A 79 12.28 17.13 16.45
C ARG A 79 11.71 16.19 17.51
N ASP A 80 11.24 16.74 18.62
CA ASP A 80 10.48 15.97 19.59
C ASP A 80 9.29 15.28 18.90
N LEU A 81 8.95 14.09 19.39
CA LEU A 81 7.83 13.32 18.88
C LEU A 81 6.55 14.13 19.11
N LYS A 82 5.82 14.48 18.03
CA LYS A 82 4.57 15.25 18.16
C LYS A 82 3.48 14.51 18.95
N VAL A 83 3.58 13.18 19.04
CA VAL A 83 2.57 12.33 19.69
C VAL A 83 2.44 12.63 21.18
N GLY A 84 3.51 13.11 21.84
CA GLY A 84 3.45 13.56 23.24
C GLY A 84 2.56 12.68 24.12
N ASN A 85 1.55 13.31 24.76
CA ASN A 85 0.53 12.68 25.62
C ASN A 85 -0.85 12.56 24.94
N ASP A 86 -0.92 12.53 23.61
CA ASP A 86 -2.21 12.43 22.89
C ASP A 86 -2.65 10.97 22.73
N TYR A 87 -3.07 10.37 23.85
CA TYR A 87 -3.52 8.98 23.90
C TYR A 87 -4.77 8.74 23.05
N GLU A 88 -5.68 9.72 22.97
CA GLU A 88 -6.89 9.64 22.15
C GLU A 88 -6.56 9.47 20.67
N PHE A 89 -5.59 10.23 20.15
CA PHE A 89 -5.12 10.07 18.78
C PHE A 89 -4.49 8.68 18.55
N ILE A 90 -3.67 8.19 19.49
CA ILE A 90 -3.02 6.87 19.36
C ILE A 90 -4.07 5.75 19.34
N ASP A 91 -5.03 5.79 20.27
CA ASP A 91 -6.07 4.77 20.38
C ASP A 91 -6.99 4.77 19.16
N PHE A 92 -7.35 5.97 18.67
CA PHE A 92 -8.10 6.10 17.42
C PHE A 92 -7.35 5.50 16.23
N VAL A 93 -6.07 5.86 16.05
CA VAL A 93 -5.24 5.31 14.97
C VAL A 93 -5.11 3.79 15.10
N LYS A 94 -4.89 3.28 16.32
CA LYS A 94 -4.77 1.84 16.60
C LYS A 94 -6.05 1.10 16.19
N LYS A 95 -7.22 1.59 16.61
CA LYS A 95 -8.53 1.05 16.22
C LYS A 95 -8.69 1.04 14.71
N MET A 96 -8.45 2.18 14.05
CA MET A 96 -8.62 2.29 12.60
C MET A 96 -7.69 1.35 11.81
N LEU A 97 -6.45 1.16 12.27
CA LEU A 97 -5.49 0.28 11.59
C LEU A 97 -5.78 -1.21 11.82
N LEU A 98 -6.12 -1.61 13.06
CA LEU A 98 -6.23 -3.01 13.45
C LEU A 98 -7.64 -3.57 13.26
N GLU A 99 -8.68 -2.82 13.61
CA GLU A 99 -10.07 -3.28 13.56
C GLU A 99 -10.68 -2.92 12.21
N GLU A 100 -10.65 -1.64 11.84
CA GLU A 100 -11.24 -1.14 10.60
C GLU A 100 -10.37 -1.41 9.35
N LYS A 101 -9.16 -1.96 9.52
CA LYS A 101 -8.22 -2.33 8.44
C LYS A 101 -7.80 -1.17 7.53
N TYR A 102 -7.77 0.06 8.04
CA TYR A 102 -7.30 1.23 7.30
C TYR A 102 -5.78 1.21 7.11
N SER A 103 -5.31 1.98 6.13
CA SER A 103 -3.87 2.25 5.97
C SER A 103 -3.53 3.55 6.69
N PRO A 104 -2.28 3.78 7.12
CA PRO A 104 -1.92 5.02 7.80
C PRO A 104 -2.27 6.28 7.00
N TYR A 105 -2.20 6.21 5.67
CA TYR A 105 -2.65 7.31 4.82
C TYR A 105 -4.18 7.50 4.90
N ALA A 106 -4.93 6.41 4.74
CA ALA A 106 -6.40 6.47 4.77
C ALA A 106 -6.94 6.93 6.13
N VAL A 107 -6.28 6.58 7.24
CA VAL A 107 -6.66 7.10 8.58
C VAL A 107 -6.56 8.63 8.63
N LEU A 108 -5.47 9.20 8.09
CA LEU A 108 -5.30 10.66 8.11
C LEU A 108 -6.30 11.38 7.20
N GLU A 109 -6.66 10.79 6.06
CA GLU A 109 -7.70 11.36 5.20
C GLU A 109 -9.09 11.25 5.84
N TYR A 110 -9.38 10.12 6.50
CA TYR A 110 -10.61 9.95 7.28
C TYR A 110 -10.75 11.02 8.38
N ILE A 111 -9.67 11.30 9.12
CA ILE A 111 -9.65 12.36 10.15
C ILE A 111 -10.00 13.72 9.56
N LYS A 112 -9.47 14.06 8.37
CA LYS A 112 -9.75 15.34 7.71
C LYS A 112 -11.19 15.42 7.20
N GLU A 113 -11.68 14.34 6.59
CA GLU A 113 -13.02 14.26 6.02
C GLU A 113 -14.10 14.46 7.08
N PHE A 114 -13.96 13.78 8.23
CA PHE A 114 -14.91 13.87 9.33
C PHE A 114 -14.59 15.02 10.30
N HIS A 115 -13.63 15.90 9.95
CA HIS A 115 -13.20 17.03 10.76
C HIS A 115 -12.93 16.68 12.24
N LEU A 116 -12.31 15.52 12.48
CA LEU A 116 -12.00 15.06 13.83
C LEU A 116 -10.84 15.88 14.41
N GLU A 117 -11.06 16.48 15.57
CA GLU A 117 -10.07 17.29 16.26
C GLU A 117 -9.28 16.45 17.27
N PHE A 118 -7.96 16.46 17.11
CA PHE A 118 -7.01 15.86 18.05
C PHE A 118 -5.97 16.91 18.44
N LYS A 119 -5.31 16.73 19.59
CA LYS A 119 -4.23 17.63 20.04
C LYS A 119 -3.04 17.57 19.07
N THR A 120 -2.87 16.44 18.40
CA THR A 120 -1.75 16.15 17.52
C THR A 120 -2.17 16.11 16.05
N SER A 121 -1.50 16.91 15.23
CA SER A 121 -1.59 16.83 13.76
C SER A 121 -0.29 16.31 13.14
N VAL A 122 -0.39 15.19 12.43
CA VAL A 122 0.75 14.49 11.81
C VAL A 122 0.54 14.27 10.32
N CYS A 123 1.63 14.35 9.55
CA CYS A 123 1.59 13.95 8.14
C CYS A 123 1.81 12.44 8.02
N LYS A 124 1.48 11.89 6.84
CA LYS A 124 1.65 10.46 6.51
C LYS A 124 3.02 9.92 6.95
N ASN A 125 4.11 10.59 6.58
CA ASN A 125 5.46 10.09 6.87
C ASN A 125 5.75 10.01 8.37
N THR A 126 5.24 10.98 9.13
CA THR A 126 5.35 10.99 10.59
C THR A 126 4.61 9.81 11.20
N LEU A 127 3.39 9.52 10.74
CA LEU A 127 2.63 8.37 11.24
C LEU A 127 3.31 7.03 10.93
N TYR A 128 3.87 6.87 9.73
CA TYR A 128 4.69 5.69 9.40
C TYR A 128 5.95 5.60 10.26
N ASN A 129 6.58 6.71 10.61
CA ASN A 129 7.74 6.70 11.49
C ASN A 129 7.35 6.28 12.91
N TYR A 130 6.20 6.70 13.42
CA TYR A 130 5.70 6.26 14.73
C TYR A 130 5.46 4.77 14.80
N ILE A 131 4.86 4.19 13.75
CA ILE A 131 4.68 2.73 13.64
C ILE A 131 6.03 2.01 13.60
N ARG A 132 7.03 2.56 12.88
CA ARG A 132 8.38 1.95 12.82
C ARG A 132 9.13 2.04 14.15
N LEU A 133 8.92 3.11 14.90
CA LEU A 133 9.51 3.31 16.22
C LEU A 133 8.77 2.53 17.33
N GLY A 134 7.64 1.89 17.02
CA GLY A 134 6.86 1.13 17.99
C GLY A 134 6.08 2.01 18.98
N LEU A 135 5.80 3.26 18.63
CA LEU A 135 5.08 4.21 19.51
C LEU A 135 3.57 3.94 19.59
N ILE A 136 3.04 3.11 18.70
CA ILE A 136 1.64 2.68 18.71
C ILE A 136 1.65 1.22 19.13
N GLU A 137 1.26 0.97 20.37
CA GLU A 137 1.29 -0.38 20.94
C GLU A 137 0.45 -1.37 20.12
N GLY A 138 1.01 -2.54 19.83
CA GLY A 138 0.35 -3.59 19.05
C GLY A 138 0.32 -3.35 17.54
N VAL A 139 0.78 -2.18 17.06
CA VAL A 139 0.88 -1.88 15.63
C VAL A 139 2.34 -1.91 15.19
N ASN A 140 2.63 -2.75 14.20
CA ASN A 140 3.94 -2.82 13.58
C ASN A 140 3.79 -2.83 12.05
N MET A 141 4.90 -2.73 11.32
CA MET A 141 4.86 -2.73 9.85
C MET A 141 4.29 -4.01 9.24
N GLN A 142 4.26 -5.11 10.00
CA GLN A 142 3.71 -6.40 9.57
C GLN A 142 2.20 -6.51 9.82
N SER A 143 1.67 -5.79 10.81
CA SER A 143 0.22 -5.74 11.10
C SER A 143 -0.53 -4.81 10.16
N LEU A 144 0.17 -3.97 9.39
CA LEU A 144 -0.45 -3.13 8.37
C LEU A 144 -1.06 -3.97 7.24
N PRO A 145 -2.14 -3.50 6.58
CA PRO A 145 -2.92 -4.32 5.64
C PRO A 145 -2.18 -4.84 4.40
N CYS A 146 -1.03 -4.24 4.05
CA CYS A 146 -0.14 -4.71 2.99
C CYS A 146 1.29 -4.70 3.54
N PRO A 147 1.66 -5.65 4.40
CA PRO A 147 3.01 -5.72 4.89
C PRO A 147 3.90 -6.06 3.69
N ARG A 148 4.98 -5.29 3.47
CA ARG A 148 5.95 -5.59 2.42
C ARG A 148 6.57 -6.95 2.74
N LYS A 149 6.01 -8.02 2.19
CA LYS A 149 6.66 -9.31 2.12
C LYS A 149 7.65 -9.23 0.97
N THR A 150 8.92 -9.52 1.25
CA THR A 150 9.92 -9.78 0.21
C THR A 150 9.37 -10.92 -0.64
N GLN A 151 8.90 -10.63 -1.84
CA GLN A 151 8.37 -11.67 -2.72
C GLN A 151 9.54 -12.61 -3.07
N LYS A 152 9.52 -13.84 -2.56
CA LYS A 152 10.20 -14.92 -3.26
C LYS A 152 9.49 -15.06 -4.60
N ARG A 153 10.23 -14.94 -5.71
CA ARG A 153 9.72 -15.26 -7.05
C ARG A 153 9.23 -16.70 -7.03
N GLU A 154 7.94 -16.92 -6.85
CA GLU A 154 7.34 -18.24 -7.07
C GLU A 154 7.45 -18.56 -8.56
N LYS A 155 7.90 -19.78 -8.87
CA LYS A 155 7.95 -20.27 -10.24
C LYS A 155 6.53 -20.24 -10.80
N LEU A 156 6.36 -19.61 -11.96
CA LEU A 156 5.14 -19.62 -12.75
C LEU A 156 4.69 -21.07 -12.94
N THR A 157 3.66 -21.48 -12.21
CA THR A 157 3.00 -22.76 -12.48
C THR A 157 2.14 -22.56 -13.72
N ARG A 158 2.48 -23.26 -14.81
CA ARG A 158 1.66 -23.29 -16.03
C ARG A 158 0.28 -23.85 -15.67
N ARG A 159 -0.71 -22.98 -15.52
CA ARG A 159 -2.11 -23.38 -15.62
C ARG A 159 -2.38 -23.75 -17.08
N LYS A 160 -3.01 -24.90 -17.30
CA LYS A 160 -3.54 -25.28 -18.62
C LYS A 160 -4.65 -24.28 -18.98
N VAL A 161 -4.47 -23.55 -20.07
CA VAL A 161 -5.49 -22.67 -20.64
C VAL A 161 -6.05 -23.39 -21.87
N SER A 162 -7.38 -23.34 -22.02
CA SER A 162 -8.09 -23.79 -23.21
C SER A 162 -7.72 -22.90 -24.40
N LEU A 163 -7.41 -23.49 -25.56
CA LEU A 163 -7.02 -22.78 -26.78
C LEU A 163 -8.22 -22.38 -27.68
N ASN A 164 -9.46 -22.49 -27.20
CA ASN A 164 -10.64 -22.39 -28.06
C ASN A 164 -11.57 -21.23 -27.68
N ASN A 165 -11.08 -19.99 -27.71
CA ASN A 165 -11.93 -18.79 -27.69
C ASN A 165 -11.91 -18.13 -29.08
N SER A 166 -12.51 -18.78 -30.07
CA SER A 166 -12.61 -18.26 -31.45
C SER A 166 -13.87 -17.42 -31.70
N VAL A 167 -14.71 -17.19 -30.69
CA VAL A 167 -16.02 -16.51 -30.82
C VAL A 167 -16.05 -15.14 -30.15
N CYS A 168 -14.98 -14.75 -29.43
CA CYS A 168 -15.02 -13.58 -28.54
C CYS A 168 -14.12 -12.43 -29.00
N GLN A 169 -14.51 -11.19 -28.67
CA GLN A 169 -13.73 -9.99 -28.99
C GLN A 169 -12.46 -9.92 -28.12
N SER A 170 -11.33 -9.67 -28.77
CA SER A 170 -10.05 -9.46 -28.09
C SER A 170 -10.07 -8.13 -27.36
N ILE A 171 -9.29 -8.00 -26.28
CA ILE A 171 -9.10 -6.70 -25.63
C ILE A 171 -8.55 -5.61 -26.57
N GLU A 172 -7.91 -6.02 -27.68
CA GLU A 172 -7.41 -5.13 -28.74
C GLU A 172 -8.53 -4.50 -29.59
N ASP A 173 -9.69 -5.16 -29.67
CA ASP A 173 -10.85 -4.67 -30.44
C ASP A 173 -11.65 -3.61 -29.67
N ARG A 174 -11.37 -3.42 -28.38
CA ARG A 174 -12.03 -2.43 -27.54
C ARG A 174 -11.59 -1.02 -27.94
N ASP A 175 -12.55 -0.09 -27.95
CA ASP A 175 -12.26 1.32 -28.20
C ASP A 175 -11.12 1.83 -27.29
N LYS A 176 -10.15 2.51 -27.92
CA LYS A 176 -8.96 3.03 -27.27
C LYS A 176 -9.30 4.10 -26.24
N ALA A 177 -10.41 4.82 -26.40
CA ALA A 177 -10.87 5.81 -25.42
C ALA A 177 -11.13 5.19 -24.02
N VAL A 178 -11.40 3.88 -23.93
CA VAL A 178 -11.59 3.16 -22.65
C VAL A 178 -10.28 3.01 -21.86
N LEU A 179 -9.12 3.20 -22.50
CA LEU A 179 -7.82 3.13 -21.84
C LEU A 179 -7.55 4.37 -20.97
N ASP A 180 -8.13 5.51 -21.32
CA ASP A 180 -7.96 6.78 -20.59
C ASP A 180 -8.70 6.77 -19.25
N ARG A 181 -9.71 5.91 -19.12
CA ARG A 181 -10.53 5.71 -17.90
C ARG A 181 -11.34 6.95 -17.51
N ASP A 182 -11.73 7.75 -18.50
CA ASP A 182 -12.49 8.99 -18.30
C ASP A 182 -14.01 8.79 -18.40
N ILE A 183 -14.46 7.61 -18.84
CA ILE A 183 -15.87 7.28 -19.03
C ILE A 183 -16.26 6.23 -18.00
N TYR A 184 -17.36 6.50 -17.28
CA TYR A 184 -17.96 5.52 -16.38
C TYR A 184 -18.70 4.42 -17.15
N GLY A 185 -18.62 3.21 -16.60
CA GLY A 185 -19.38 2.05 -17.04
C GLY A 185 -18.53 0.99 -17.73
N HIS A 186 -17.21 1.09 -17.64
CA HIS A 186 -16.28 0.07 -18.11
C HIS A 186 -15.77 -0.74 -16.92
N TRP A 187 -16.14 -2.01 -16.85
CA TRP A 187 -15.90 -2.85 -15.69
C TRP A 187 -14.89 -3.95 -15.97
N GLU A 188 -14.06 -4.25 -14.99
CA GLU A 188 -13.21 -5.43 -14.96
C GLU A 188 -13.88 -6.49 -14.07
N MET A 189 -14.10 -7.69 -14.59
CA MET A 189 -14.74 -8.80 -13.88
C MET A 189 -13.68 -9.82 -13.43
N ASP A 190 -13.79 -10.31 -12.20
CA ASP A 190 -12.91 -11.33 -11.63
C ASP A 190 -13.65 -12.26 -10.67
N THR A 191 -13.03 -13.39 -10.32
CA THR A 191 -13.54 -14.27 -9.26
C THR A 191 -12.56 -14.44 -8.11
N VAL A 192 -13.06 -14.29 -6.88
CA VAL A 192 -12.33 -14.55 -5.65
C VAL A 192 -12.82 -15.87 -5.06
N VAL A 193 -11.98 -16.91 -5.15
CA VAL A 193 -12.33 -18.27 -4.72
C VAL A 193 -11.94 -18.51 -3.25
N SER A 194 -12.72 -19.36 -2.59
CA SER A 194 -12.45 -19.94 -1.28
C SER A 194 -11.12 -20.68 -1.19
N GLY A 195 -10.67 -20.93 0.04
CA GLY A 195 -9.57 -21.87 0.31
C GLY A 195 -9.84 -23.29 -0.20
N ARG A 196 -8.79 -24.12 -0.27
CA ARG A 196 -8.92 -25.53 -0.67
C ARG A 196 -9.94 -26.23 0.22
N GLY A 197 -10.95 -26.88 -0.38
CA GLY A 197 -12.03 -27.57 0.33
C GLY A 197 -13.18 -26.66 0.78
N GLY A 198 -13.03 -25.33 0.69
CA GLY A 198 -14.13 -24.38 0.92
C GLY A 198 -15.07 -24.28 -0.29
N LYS A 199 -16.30 -23.84 -0.03
CA LYS A 199 -17.34 -23.59 -1.05
C LYS A 199 -17.61 -22.09 -1.15
N GLY A 200 -18.33 -21.67 -2.19
CA GLY A 200 -18.61 -20.27 -2.43
C GLY A 200 -17.47 -19.52 -3.13
N VAL A 201 -17.87 -18.56 -3.95
CA VAL A 201 -16.99 -17.70 -4.75
C VAL A 201 -17.59 -16.29 -4.69
N LEU A 202 -16.74 -15.27 -4.73
CA LEU A 202 -17.21 -13.90 -4.97
C LEU A 202 -16.96 -13.55 -6.43
N LEU A 203 -17.99 -13.12 -7.12
CA LEU A 203 -17.90 -12.44 -8.41
C LEU A 203 -17.71 -10.96 -8.13
N VAL A 204 -16.61 -10.39 -8.63
CA VAL A 204 -16.19 -9.01 -8.35
C VAL A 204 -16.20 -8.23 -9.66
N PHE A 205 -16.86 -7.07 -9.64
CA PHE A 205 -16.80 -6.08 -10.70
C PHE A 205 -16.09 -4.83 -10.17
N THR A 206 -15.00 -4.44 -10.83
CA THR A 206 -14.24 -3.23 -10.53
C THR A 206 -14.41 -2.21 -11.66
N GLU A 207 -15.00 -1.05 -11.36
CA GLU A 207 -15.21 0.03 -12.32
C GLU A 207 -13.88 0.75 -12.64
N ARG A 208 -13.62 1.04 -13.92
CA ARG A 208 -12.31 1.50 -14.38
C ARG A 208 -12.02 2.98 -14.14
N MET A 209 -13.02 3.83 -13.99
CA MET A 209 -12.86 5.26 -13.70
C MET A 209 -12.85 5.50 -12.18
N THR A 210 -13.95 5.21 -11.51
CA THR A 210 -14.22 5.51 -10.10
C THR A 210 -13.66 4.49 -9.14
N ARG A 211 -13.30 3.29 -9.62
CA ARG A 211 -12.91 2.15 -8.76
C ARG A 211 -14.02 1.71 -7.82
N GLU A 212 -15.27 1.89 -8.25
CA GLU A 212 -16.43 1.33 -7.59
C GLU A 212 -16.34 -0.19 -7.68
N GLU A 213 -16.52 -0.86 -6.55
CA GLU A 213 -16.55 -2.30 -6.46
C GLU A 213 -17.97 -2.79 -6.24
N GLU A 214 -18.36 -3.81 -6.99
CA GLU A 214 -19.54 -4.61 -6.71
C GLU A 214 -19.14 -6.06 -6.50
N ILE A 215 -19.66 -6.66 -5.44
CA ILE A 215 -19.25 -7.98 -4.96
C ILE A 215 -20.50 -8.81 -4.75
N TYR A 216 -20.61 -9.87 -5.54
CA TYR A 216 -21.73 -10.81 -5.47
C TYR A 216 -21.24 -12.17 -5.02
N LYS A 217 -21.91 -12.75 -4.02
CA LYS A 217 -21.60 -14.11 -3.57
C LYS A 217 -22.33 -15.12 -4.46
N ILE A 218 -21.59 -16.04 -5.04
CA ILE A 218 -22.12 -17.12 -5.89
C ILE A 218 -21.73 -18.50 -5.33
N ASN A 219 -22.49 -19.53 -5.70
CA ASN A 219 -22.31 -20.88 -5.16
C ASN A 219 -21.00 -21.53 -5.60
N SER A 220 -20.65 -21.39 -6.89
CA SER A 220 -19.46 -21.99 -7.46
C SER A 220 -18.88 -21.12 -8.59
N LYS A 221 -17.70 -21.50 -9.06
CA LYS A 221 -17.00 -20.87 -10.18
C LYS A 221 -17.52 -21.32 -11.55
N SER A 222 -18.70 -21.93 -11.61
CA SER A 222 -19.26 -22.47 -12.85
C SER A 222 -19.72 -21.34 -13.77
N MET A 223 -19.67 -21.55 -15.08
CA MET A 223 -20.24 -20.60 -16.05
C MET A 223 -21.71 -20.32 -15.77
N HIS A 224 -22.48 -21.35 -15.42
CA HIS A 224 -23.89 -21.22 -15.11
C HIS A 224 -24.14 -20.27 -13.93
N ASP A 225 -23.40 -20.41 -12.83
CA ASP A 225 -23.57 -19.55 -11.65
C ASP A 225 -23.17 -18.09 -11.95
N VAL A 226 -22.12 -17.88 -12.76
CA VAL A 226 -21.69 -16.54 -13.19
C VAL A 226 -22.76 -15.89 -14.06
N THR A 227 -23.22 -16.57 -15.11
CA THR A 227 -24.27 -16.08 -16.01
C THR A 227 -25.57 -15.82 -15.24
N ASN A 228 -25.96 -16.72 -14.34
CA ASN A 228 -27.16 -16.56 -13.52
C ASN A 228 -27.07 -15.34 -12.59
N CYS A 229 -25.91 -15.09 -11.98
CA CYS A 229 -25.69 -13.89 -11.18
C CYS A 229 -25.87 -12.61 -12.02
N ILE A 230 -25.29 -12.55 -13.23
CA ILE A 230 -25.45 -11.39 -14.12
C ILE A 230 -26.91 -11.22 -14.54
N ASN A 231 -27.63 -12.31 -14.80
CA ASN A 231 -29.07 -12.28 -15.09
C ASN A 231 -29.88 -11.71 -13.93
N GLN A 232 -29.55 -12.08 -12.70
CA GLN A 232 -30.20 -11.54 -11.50
C GLN A 232 -29.92 -10.03 -11.33
N ILE A 233 -28.70 -9.58 -11.65
CA ILE A 233 -28.37 -8.16 -11.65
C ILE A 233 -29.23 -7.42 -12.67
N GLU A 234 -29.28 -7.91 -13.92
CA GLU A 234 -30.14 -7.31 -14.96
C GLU A 234 -31.61 -7.28 -14.55
N GLN A 235 -32.11 -8.37 -13.96
CA GLN A 235 -33.50 -8.46 -13.50
C GLN A 235 -33.80 -7.43 -12.39
N ALA A 236 -32.84 -7.17 -11.50
CA ALA A 236 -33.01 -6.24 -10.39
C ALA A 236 -33.03 -4.77 -10.83
N ILE A 237 -32.17 -4.38 -11.78
CA ILE A 237 -32.03 -2.97 -12.20
C ILE A 237 -32.75 -2.65 -13.52
N GLY A 238 -33.10 -3.66 -14.31
CA GLY A 238 -33.71 -3.54 -15.63
C GLY A 238 -32.69 -3.36 -16.76
N PHE A 239 -33.06 -3.82 -17.96
CA PHE A 239 -32.20 -3.86 -19.15
C PHE A 239 -31.54 -2.52 -19.51
N GLU A 240 -32.30 -1.42 -19.56
CA GLU A 240 -31.76 -0.12 -19.97
C GLU A 240 -30.73 0.42 -18.96
N LYS A 241 -31.01 0.28 -17.66
CA LYS A 241 -30.07 0.70 -16.60
C LYS A 241 -28.85 -0.20 -16.56
N PHE A 242 -29.01 -1.49 -16.81
CA PHE A 242 -27.88 -2.42 -16.93
C PHE A 242 -26.95 -1.99 -18.05
N ARG A 243 -27.48 -1.69 -19.24
CA ARG A 243 -26.68 -1.26 -20.39
C ARG A 243 -25.96 0.07 -20.16
N GLN A 244 -26.60 1.01 -19.47
CA GLN A 244 -25.97 2.29 -19.09
C GLN A 244 -24.86 2.09 -18.05
N ARG A 245 -25.07 1.18 -17.08
CA ARG A 245 -24.13 0.91 -16.00
C ARG A 245 -22.95 0.05 -16.45
N TYR A 246 -23.17 -1.01 -17.22
CA TYR A 246 -22.14 -1.94 -17.71
C TYR A 246 -22.00 -1.83 -19.23
N LYS A 247 -21.40 -0.73 -19.71
CA LYS A 247 -21.16 -0.52 -21.14
C LYS A 247 -20.28 -1.61 -21.72
N THR A 248 -19.17 -1.92 -21.04
CA THR A 248 -18.26 -3.01 -21.42
C THR A 248 -17.78 -3.75 -20.18
N ILE A 249 -17.60 -5.05 -20.29
CA ILE A 249 -17.01 -5.92 -19.28
C ILE A 249 -15.73 -6.53 -19.84
N THR A 250 -14.67 -6.54 -19.02
CA THR A 250 -13.39 -7.16 -19.37
C THR A 250 -13.07 -8.27 -18.37
N CYS A 251 -12.81 -9.48 -18.85
CA CYS A 251 -12.44 -10.62 -18.01
C CYS A 251 -11.18 -11.32 -18.54
N ASP A 252 -10.65 -12.28 -17.78
CA ASP A 252 -9.62 -13.17 -18.31
C ASP A 252 -10.22 -14.35 -19.08
N ASN A 253 -9.37 -15.12 -19.75
CA ASN A 253 -9.74 -16.37 -20.41
C ASN A 253 -9.99 -17.53 -19.41
N GLY A 254 -10.50 -17.22 -18.22
CA GLY A 254 -10.94 -18.20 -17.24
C GLY A 254 -12.10 -19.05 -17.78
N VAL A 255 -12.11 -20.33 -17.41
CA VAL A 255 -13.16 -21.28 -17.84
C VAL A 255 -14.55 -20.89 -17.35
N GLU A 256 -14.61 -20.13 -16.26
CA GLU A 256 -15.82 -19.58 -15.67
C GLU A 256 -16.49 -18.49 -16.52
N PHE A 257 -15.77 -17.89 -17.47
CA PHE A 257 -16.24 -16.79 -18.30
C PHE A 257 -16.45 -17.19 -19.76
N LEU A 258 -16.47 -18.48 -20.10
CA LEU A 258 -16.57 -18.93 -21.50
C LEU A 258 -17.98 -18.78 -22.09
N ASP A 259 -19.02 -18.66 -21.26
CA ASP A 259 -20.39 -18.41 -21.70
C ASP A 259 -20.58 -16.93 -22.09
N ALA A 260 -19.90 -16.51 -23.15
CA ALA A 260 -19.92 -15.14 -23.64
C ALA A 260 -21.33 -14.69 -24.02
N ASN A 261 -22.12 -15.58 -24.64
CA ASN A 261 -23.50 -15.27 -25.03
C ASN A 261 -24.37 -15.03 -23.80
N GLY A 262 -24.26 -15.91 -22.80
CA GLY A 262 -24.94 -15.74 -21.53
C GLY A 262 -24.60 -14.42 -20.86
N ILE A 263 -23.37 -13.92 -20.96
CA ILE A 263 -22.96 -12.62 -20.38
C ILE A 263 -23.46 -11.43 -21.21
N VAL A 264 -23.33 -11.50 -22.54
CA VAL A 264 -23.54 -10.38 -23.47
C VAL A 264 -25.01 -10.11 -23.78
N PHE A 265 -25.85 -11.14 -23.87
CA PHE A 265 -27.24 -11.01 -24.28
C PHE A 265 -28.20 -10.97 -23.08
N SER A 266 -29.29 -10.21 -23.23
CA SER A 266 -30.36 -10.15 -22.24
C SER A 266 -31.18 -11.43 -22.21
N ILE A 267 -31.69 -11.78 -21.02
CA ILE A 267 -32.67 -12.86 -20.86
C ILE A 267 -34.10 -12.44 -21.24
N HIS A 268 -34.34 -11.13 -21.33
CA HIS A 268 -35.68 -10.55 -21.55
C HIS A 268 -35.88 -9.97 -22.94
N LYS A 269 -34.79 -9.61 -23.62
CA LYS A 269 -34.81 -9.01 -24.96
C LYS A 269 -33.82 -9.72 -25.87
N ASP A 270 -34.16 -9.82 -27.15
CA ASP A 270 -33.22 -10.26 -28.18
C ASP A 270 -32.24 -9.12 -28.53
N SER A 271 -31.42 -8.74 -27.55
CA SER A 271 -30.53 -7.58 -27.63
C SER A 271 -29.36 -7.72 -26.67
N LYS A 272 -28.21 -7.14 -27.05
CA LYS A 272 -27.03 -7.07 -26.20
C LYS A 272 -27.28 -6.16 -25.00
N ARG A 273 -27.03 -6.65 -23.79
CA ARG A 273 -27.05 -5.88 -22.54
C ARG A 273 -25.69 -5.25 -22.20
N THR A 274 -24.60 -5.81 -22.74
CA THR A 274 -23.22 -5.30 -22.58
C THR A 274 -22.32 -5.79 -23.72
N GLU A 275 -21.05 -5.38 -23.72
CA GLU A 275 -19.98 -5.92 -24.57
C GLU A 275 -18.93 -6.63 -23.71
N LEU A 276 -18.42 -7.77 -24.17
CA LEU A 276 -17.45 -8.58 -23.42
C LEU A 276 -16.12 -8.69 -24.15
N TYR A 277 -15.04 -8.35 -23.45
CA TYR A 277 -13.67 -8.38 -23.96
C TYR A 277 -12.80 -9.30 -23.11
N TYR A 278 -11.94 -10.08 -23.75
CA TYR A 278 -11.02 -10.99 -23.06
C TYR A 278 -9.58 -10.51 -23.12
N CYS A 279 -8.91 -10.48 -21.97
CA CYS A 279 -7.49 -10.15 -21.88
C CYS A 279 -6.61 -11.24 -22.50
N HIS A 280 -5.40 -10.85 -22.92
CA HIS A 280 -4.45 -11.80 -23.45
C HIS A 280 -3.98 -12.78 -22.36
N PRO A 281 -3.72 -14.05 -22.73
CA PRO A 281 -3.05 -14.98 -21.84
C PRO A 281 -1.74 -14.41 -21.30
N TYR A 282 -1.50 -14.60 -20.00
CA TYR A 282 -0.27 -14.18 -19.31
C TYR A 282 -0.02 -12.65 -19.22
N ARG A 283 -1.03 -11.80 -19.52
CA ARG A 283 -0.92 -10.34 -19.37
C ARG A 283 -1.77 -9.80 -18.23
N SER A 284 -1.35 -10.07 -16.99
CA SER A 284 -2.06 -9.60 -15.79
C SER A 284 -2.10 -8.07 -15.65
N CYS A 285 -1.20 -7.33 -16.31
CA CYS A 285 -1.17 -5.87 -16.29
C CYS A 285 -2.39 -5.23 -16.96
N GLU A 286 -3.09 -5.95 -17.84
CA GLU A 286 -4.29 -5.47 -18.54
C GLU A 286 -5.50 -5.30 -17.60
N ARG A 287 -5.44 -5.91 -16.40
CA ARG A 287 -6.43 -5.84 -15.31
C ARG A 287 -5.80 -5.40 -13.99
N GLY A 288 -4.94 -4.39 -14.03
CA GLY A 288 -4.24 -3.91 -12.84
C GLY A 288 -5.17 -3.43 -11.70
N SER A 289 -6.44 -3.11 -11.99
CA SER A 289 -7.40 -2.63 -10.99
C SER A 289 -7.88 -3.78 -10.09
N ASN A 290 -8.21 -4.93 -10.68
CA ASN A 290 -8.67 -6.12 -9.97
C ASN A 290 -7.68 -6.61 -8.91
N GLU A 291 -6.37 -6.54 -9.19
CA GLU A 291 -5.37 -6.98 -8.20
C GLU A 291 -5.43 -6.13 -6.92
N ASN A 292 -5.65 -4.82 -7.07
CA ASN A 292 -5.79 -3.93 -5.92
C ASN A 292 -7.13 -4.13 -5.20
N ALA A 293 -8.23 -4.28 -5.94
CA ALA A 293 -9.56 -4.59 -5.40
C ALA A 293 -9.55 -5.87 -4.57
N ASN A 294 -8.99 -6.95 -5.13
CA ASN A 294 -8.83 -8.23 -4.46
C ASN A 294 -8.01 -8.10 -3.17
N LYS A 295 -6.96 -7.26 -3.15
CA LYS A 295 -6.19 -7.01 -1.91
C LYS A 295 -7.04 -6.35 -0.82
N LEU A 296 -7.98 -5.47 -1.17
CA LEU A 296 -8.90 -4.86 -0.20
C LEU A 296 -9.89 -5.89 0.36
N ILE A 297 -10.49 -6.72 -0.50
CA ILE A 297 -11.35 -7.84 -0.09
C ILE A 297 -10.61 -8.77 0.87
N ARG A 298 -9.34 -9.10 0.56
CA ARG A 298 -8.52 -10.00 1.38
C ARG A 298 -8.14 -9.45 2.76
N ARG A 299 -8.39 -8.17 3.07
CA ARG A 299 -8.26 -7.63 4.44
C ARG A 299 -9.35 -8.17 5.38
N TRP A 300 -10.55 -8.39 4.83
CA TRP A 300 -11.73 -8.87 5.55
C TRP A 300 -11.95 -10.38 5.37
N ILE A 301 -11.63 -10.90 4.19
CA ILE A 301 -11.79 -12.32 3.83
C ILE A 301 -10.41 -12.90 3.48
N PRO A 302 -9.63 -13.36 4.47
CA PRO A 302 -8.26 -13.83 4.26
C PRO A 302 -8.16 -14.94 3.21
N LYS A 303 -6.99 -15.03 2.57
CA LYS A 303 -6.71 -16.12 1.63
C LYS A 303 -6.79 -17.46 2.38
N GLY A 304 -7.56 -18.41 1.85
CA GLY A 304 -7.78 -19.71 2.50
C GLY A 304 -9.08 -19.78 3.31
N ALA A 305 -9.74 -18.65 3.58
CA ALA A 305 -11.04 -18.66 4.24
C ALA A 305 -12.11 -19.35 3.36
N ASN A 306 -13.10 -19.95 4.02
CA ASN A 306 -14.25 -20.52 3.36
C ASN A 306 -15.32 -19.43 3.15
N ILE A 307 -15.48 -18.94 1.91
CA ILE A 307 -16.38 -17.84 1.58
C ILE A 307 -17.84 -18.20 1.89
N SER A 308 -18.21 -19.49 1.84
CA SER A 308 -19.58 -19.91 2.14
C SER A 308 -20.04 -19.51 3.55
N THR A 309 -19.13 -19.38 4.52
CA THR A 309 -19.47 -19.07 5.92
C THR A 309 -19.78 -17.60 6.17
N TYR A 310 -19.43 -16.70 5.23
CA TYR A 310 -19.73 -15.28 5.36
C TYR A 310 -21.15 -15.02 4.85
N THR A 311 -21.95 -14.25 5.59
CA THR A 311 -23.31 -13.87 5.19
C THR A 311 -23.28 -12.85 4.06
N ASP A 312 -24.38 -12.75 3.29
CA ASP A 312 -24.48 -11.74 2.23
C ASP A 312 -24.42 -10.31 2.79
N ASP A 313 -24.96 -10.08 3.99
CA ASP A 313 -24.82 -8.81 4.72
C ASP A 313 -23.36 -8.47 5.03
N TYR A 314 -22.56 -9.46 5.40
CA TYR A 314 -21.13 -9.24 5.61
C TYR A 314 -20.41 -8.91 4.30
N ILE A 315 -20.76 -9.58 3.19
CA ILE A 315 -20.19 -9.26 1.88
C ILE A 315 -20.56 -7.83 1.46
N LYS A 316 -21.81 -7.41 1.71
CA LYS A 316 -22.26 -6.04 1.46
C LYS A 316 -21.51 -5.03 2.33
N HIS A 317 -21.31 -5.33 3.62
CA HIS A 317 -20.48 -4.49 4.49
C HIS A 317 -19.05 -4.33 3.97
N VAL A 318 -18.42 -5.41 3.49
CA VAL A 318 -17.10 -5.36 2.86
C VAL A 318 -17.12 -4.48 1.60
N GLN A 319 -18.13 -4.62 0.75
CA GLN A 319 -18.30 -3.77 -0.44
C GLN A 319 -18.43 -2.28 -0.07
N GLU A 320 -19.30 -1.96 0.89
CA GLU A 320 -19.50 -0.58 1.38
C GLU A 320 -18.20 0.00 1.95
N TRP A 321 -17.49 -0.79 2.76
CA TRP A 321 -16.19 -0.39 3.30
C TRP A 321 -15.18 -0.09 2.18
N ILE A 322 -15.12 -0.91 1.13
CA ILE A 322 -14.19 -0.70 0.00
C ILE A 322 -14.55 0.57 -0.80
N ASN A 323 -15.84 0.82 -0.99
CA ASN A 323 -16.32 1.97 -1.77
C ASN A 323 -16.21 3.29 -0.99
N ASN A 324 -16.24 3.24 0.35
CA ASN A 324 -16.00 4.36 1.25
C ASN A 324 -14.53 4.50 1.68
N TYR A 325 -13.65 3.58 1.27
CA TYR A 325 -12.23 3.63 1.61
C TYR A 325 -11.53 4.84 0.97
N PRO A 326 -10.84 5.72 1.73
CA PRO A 326 -10.07 6.84 1.19
C PRO A 326 -8.92 6.38 0.26
N ARG A 327 -8.87 6.89 -0.97
CA ARG A 327 -7.89 6.48 -1.98
C ARG A 327 -6.98 7.64 -2.35
N LYS A 328 -5.66 7.41 -2.29
CA LYS A 328 -4.67 8.38 -2.76
C LYS A 328 -4.84 8.75 -4.24
N LEU A 329 -5.39 7.83 -5.04
CA LEU A 329 -5.66 8.07 -6.46
C LEU A 329 -6.63 9.23 -6.68
N PHE A 330 -7.55 9.47 -5.75
CA PHE A 330 -8.55 10.53 -5.79
C PHE A 330 -8.27 11.61 -4.74
N ASP A 331 -6.99 11.86 -4.47
CA ASP A 331 -6.52 12.85 -3.50
C ASP A 331 -7.12 12.72 -2.09
N GLY A 332 -7.45 11.49 -1.70
CA GLY A 332 -8.01 11.17 -0.39
C GLY A 332 -9.51 10.87 -0.42
N LEU A 333 -10.21 11.16 -1.52
CA LEU A 333 -11.61 10.78 -1.67
C LEU A 333 -11.79 9.27 -1.82
N SER A 334 -12.93 8.78 -1.35
CA SER A 334 -13.41 7.44 -1.60
C SER A 334 -14.04 7.30 -3.00
N SER A 335 -14.31 6.07 -3.43
CA SER A 335 -14.96 5.81 -4.71
C SER A 335 -16.35 6.44 -4.77
N ASN A 336 -17.13 6.32 -3.69
CA ASN A 336 -18.47 6.87 -3.61
C ASN A 336 -18.46 8.41 -3.70
N GLN A 337 -17.54 9.05 -3.00
CA GLN A 337 -17.37 10.50 -3.05
C GLN A 337 -16.93 10.97 -4.42
N TYR A 338 -15.88 10.35 -4.98
CA TYR A 338 -15.40 10.70 -6.31
C TYR A 338 -16.51 10.55 -7.35
N ARG A 339 -17.29 9.46 -7.28
CA ARG A 339 -18.44 9.24 -8.15
C ARG A 339 -19.53 10.31 -7.97
N SER A 340 -19.80 10.76 -6.74
CA SER A 340 -20.81 11.80 -6.49
C SER A 340 -20.44 13.17 -7.08
N LEU A 341 -19.14 13.41 -7.32
CA LEU A 341 -18.66 14.62 -8.01
C LEU A 341 -18.85 14.53 -9.54
N LEU A 342 -19.03 13.32 -10.08
CA LEU A 342 -19.25 13.11 -11.50
C LEU A 342 -20.74 13.29 -11.80
N THR A 343 -21.04 14.18 -12.73
CA THR A 343 -22.39 14.35 -13.27
C THR A 343 -22.56 13.36 -14.41
N PHE A 344 -23.47 12.40 -14.27
CA PHE A 344 -23.78 11.41 -15.31
C PHE A 344 -25.13 11.67 -15.96
#